data_AF-A0A2Z6PQT0-F1
#
_entry.id   AF-A0A2Z6PQT0-F1
#
_cell.length_a   1.000
_cell.length_b   1.000
_cell.length_c   1.000
_cell.angle_alpha   90.00
_cell.angle_beta   90.00
_cell.angle_gamma   90.00
#
_symmetry.space_group_name_H-M   'P 1'
#
loop_
_entity.id
_entity.type
_entity.pdbx_description
1 polymer ?
#
loop_
_entity_poly.entity_id
_entity_poly.type
_entity_poly.pdbx_seq_one_letter_code
_entity_poly.pdbx_strand_id
1 'polypeptide(L)'
;MWFQQFRDINASWFLYVILASKQPYGNLGPKDACTSANHKLAREAARQGIVLLKNSPGSLPLNAKAIKSLAVIGPNANATRTMIGNYEGEVQGMASRFVGIGLDIGLSNCIGSSTPLVLASFCVVTWIHTSPVIDLKWVHPSMDLAMEGDL
;
A
#
# COMPACT_ATOMS: atom_id res chain seq x y z
N MET A 1 -32.63 40.15 -18.75
CA MET A 1 -31.57 39.21 -19.18
C MET A 1 -31.06 38.32 -18.04
N TRP A 2 -30.67 38.88 -16.90
CA TRP A 2 -30.14 38.12 -15.74
C TRP A 2 -31.07 37.04 -15.15
N PHE A 3 -32.36 37.31 -15.03
CA PHE A 3 -33.33 36.33 -14.50
C PHE A 3 -33.48 35.08 -15.36
N GLN A 4 -33.31 35.19 -16.69
CA GLN A 4 -33.41 34.05 -17.59
C GLN A 4 -32.20 33.13 -17.40
N GLN A 5 -31.00 33.71 -17.30
CA GLN A 5 -29.77 32.95 -17.08
C GLN A 5 -29.75 32.22 -15.73
N PHE A 6 -30.29 32.81 -14.67
CA PHE A 6 -30.46 32.12 -13.38
C PHE A 6 -31.44 30.95 -13.47
N ARG A 7 -32.55 31.09 -14.20
CA ARG A 7 -33.49 29.98 -14.43
C ARG A 7 -32.84 28.87 -15.26
N ASP A 8 -32.06 29.21 -16.27
CA ASP A 8 -31.41 28.24 -17.15
C ASP A 8 -30.29 27.48 -16.40
N ILE A 9 -29.51 28.15 -15.54
CA ILE A 9 -28.51 27.50 -14.67
C ILE A 9 -29.20 26.56 -13.67
N ASN A 10 -30.28 27.00 -13.01
CA ASN A 10 -31.01 26.16 -12.07
C ASN A 10 -31.69 24.96 -12.74
N ALA A 11 -32.27 25.15 -13.93
CA ALA A 11 -32.88 24.09 -14.71
C ALA A 11 -31.83 23.08 -15.21
N SER A 12 -30.68 23.56 -15.67
CA SER A 12 -29.55 22.71 -16.09
C SER A 12 -29.01 21.88 -14.92
N TRP A 13 -28.83 22.49 -13.75
CA TRP A 13 -28.44 21.78 -12.52
C TRP A 13 -29.46 20.72 -12.10
N PHE A 14 -30.76 21.05 -12.13
CA PHE A 14 -31.82 20.08 -11.82
C PHE A 14 -31.84 18.91 -12.79
N LEU A 15 -31.71 19.19 -14.10
CA LEU A 15 -31.64 18.14 -15.11
C LEU A 15 -30.41 17.25 -14.91
N TYR A 16 -29.26 17.85 -14.61
CA TYR A 16 -28.00 17.13 -14.38
C TYR A 16 -28.12 16.15 -13.21
N VAL A 17 -28.68 16.58 -12.07
CA VAL A 17 -28.88 15.72 -10.89
C VAL A 17 -29.85 14.56 -11.18
N ILE A 18 -30.93 14.83 -11.90
CA ILE A 18 -31.90 13.79 -12.31
C ILE A 18 -31.28 12.80 -13.30
N LEU A 19 -30.48 13.29 -14.26
CA LEU A 19 -29.82 12.44 -15.25
C LEU A 19 -28.68 11.63 -14.64
N ALA A 20 -27.99 12.17 -13.64
CA ALA A 20 -26.93 11.50 -12.90
C ALA A 20 -27.46 10.29 -12.11
N SER A 21 -28.59 10.42 -11.40
CA SER A 21 -29.19 9.30 -10.66
C SER A 21 -29.79 8.21 -11.55
N LYS A 22 -30.12 8.53 -12.81
CA LYS A 22 -30.56 7.55 -13.82
C LYS A 22 -29.43 6.77 -14.49
N GLN A 23 -28.16 7.10 -14.22
CA GLN A 23 -27.03 6.33 -14.74
C GLN A 23 -26.89 4.98 -14.03
N PRO A 24 -26.30 3.96 -14.67
CA PRO A 24 -26.11 2.63 -14.08
C PRO A 24 -25.44 2.63 -12.70
N TYR A 25 -24.61 3.64 -12.42
CA TYR A 25 -23.87 3.79 -11.16
C TYR A 25 -24.32 5.00 -10.33
N GLY A 26 -25.40 5.68 -10.71
CA GLY A 26 -25.87 6.91 -10.07
C GLY A 26 -26.34 6.75 -8.62
N ASN A 27 -26.53 5.50 -8.17
CA ASN A 27 -26.97 5.15 -6.82
C ASN A 27 -25.84 4.60 -5.93
N LEU A 28 -24.59 4.53 -6.43
CA LEU A 28 -23.44 4.13 -5.61
C LEU A 28 -23.11 5.25 -4.62
N GLY A 29 -22.78 4.87 -3.39
CA GLY A 29 -22.37 5.80 -2.34
C GLY A 29 -21.08 5.36 -1.63
N PRO A 30 -20.69 6.09 -0.57
CA PRO A 30 -19.46 5.80 0.18
C PRO A 30 -19.38 4.36 0.71
N LYS A 31 -20.53 3.76 1.05
CA LYS A 31 -20.64 2.36 1.52
C LYS A 31 -20.21 1.32 0.47
N ASP A 32 -20.28 1.68 -0.81
CA ASP A 32 -19.98 0.77 -1.92
C ASP A 32 -18.50 0.81 -2.30
N ALA A 33 -17.73 1.78 -1.77
CA ALA A 33 -16.30 1.96 -2.05
C ALA A 33 -15.42 1.01 -1.21
N CYS A 34 -15.65 0.89 0.10
CA CYS A 34 -14.82 0.13 1.04
C CYS A 34 -15.37 -1.27 1.36
N THR A 35 -15.85 -2.00 0.36
CA THR A 35 -16.36 -3.37 0.56
C THR A 35 -15.22 -4.38 0.66
N SER A 36 -15.48 -5.53 1.31
CA SER A 36 -14.52 -6.63 1.41
C SER A 36 -14.11 -7.19 0.03
N ALA A 37 -15.04 -7.19 -0.93
CA ALA A 37 -14.78 -7.57 -2.31
C ALA A 37 -13.78 -6.63 -2.99
N ASN A 38 -13.95 -5.30 -2.82
CA ASN A 38 -13.03 -4.31 -3.36
C ASN A 38 -11.64 -4.43 -2.73
N HIS A 39 -11.56 -4.67 -1.41
CA HIS A 39 -10.28 -4.89 -0.73
C HIS A 39 -9.56 -6.14 -1.26
N LYS A 40 -10.29 -7.22 -1.53
CA LYS A 40 -9.72 -8.44 -2.11
C LYS A 40 -9.21 -8.20 -3.53
N LEU A 41 -9.96 -7.48 -4.35
CA LEU A 41 -9.55 -7.12 -5.71
C LEU A 41 -8.31 -6.23 -5.71
N ALA A 42 -8.30 -5.18 -4.87
CA ALA A 42 -7.16 -4.28 -4.74
C ALA A 42 -5.89 -5.02 -4.28
N ARG A 43 -6.02 -5.96 -3.34
CA ARG A 43 -4.91 -6.83 -2.91
C ARG A 43 -4.37 -7.69 -4.04
N GLU A 44 -5.25 -8.27 -4.84
CA GLU A 44 -4.85 -9.11 -5.97
C GLU A 44 -4.18 -8.28 -7.08
N ALA A 45 -4.74 -7.11 -7.40
CA ALA A 45 -4.13 -6.17 -8.32
C ALA A 45 -2.73 -5.74 -7.85
N ALA A 46 -2.57 -5.42 -6.55
CA ALA A 46 -1.27 -5.10 -5.97
C ALA A 46 -0.28 -6.28 -6.08
N ARG A 47 -0.74 -7.52 -5.85
CA ARG A 47 0.09 -8.73 -5.99
C ARG A 47 0.56 -8.93 -7.43
N GLN A 48 -0.31 -8.69 -8.40
CA GLN A 48 0.00 -8.82 -9.83
C GLN A 48 0.84 -7.65 -10.36
N GLY A 49 0.76 -6.47 -9.74
CA GLY A 49 1.51 -5.28 -10.15
C GLY A 49 2.97 -5.23 -9.67
N ILE A 50 3.39 -6.15 -8.77
CA ILE A 50 4.78 -6.20 -8.30
C ILE A 50 5.67 -6.85 -9.35
N VAL A 51 6.69 -6.11 -9.80
CA VAL A 51 7.69 -6.60 -10.76
C VAL A 51 8.99 -6.95 -10.02
N LEU A 52 9.46 -8.19 -10.19
CA LEU A 52 10.73 -8.65 -9.66
C LEU A 52 11.87 -8.27 -10.61
N LEU A 53 12.60 -7.20 -10.29
CA LEU A 53 13.69 -6.69 -11.14
C LEU A 53 14.99 -7.50 -11.01
N LYS A 54 15.29 -8.01 -9.82
CA LYS A 54 16.50 -8.79 -9.54
C LYS A 54 16.22 -9.89 -8.55
N ASN A 55 16.71 -11.10 -8.84
CA ASN A 55 16.63 -12.24 -7.94
C ASN A 55 17.97 -12.99 -7.90
N SER A 56 18.68 -12.90 -6.78
CA SER A 56 19.90 -13.67 -6.56
C SER A 56 19.55 -15.10 -6.11
N PRO A 57 20.41 -16.10 -6.40
CA PRO A 57 20.17 -17.47 -5.95
C PRO A 57 19.94 -17.56 -4.44
N GLY A 58 18.83 -18.17 -4.02
CA GLY A 58 18.48 -18.33 -2.60
C GLY A 58 17.88 -17.09 -1.93
N SER A 59 17.56 -16.02 -2.68
CA SER A 59 16.90 -14.82 -2.14
C SER A 59 15.39 -14.99 -2.01
N LEU A 60 14.68 -15.24 -3.12
CA LEU A 60 13.23 -15.45 -3.14
C LEU A 60 12.87 -16.83 -3.73
N PRO A 61 11.76 -17.47 -3.30
CA PRO A 61 10.83 -17.03 -2.24
C PRO A 61 11.41 -17.16 -0.83
N LEU A 62 10.94 -16.31 0.10
CA LEU A 62 11.38 -16.37 1.50
C LEU A 62 10.84 -17.63 2.18
N ASN A 63 11.70 -18.30 2.96
CA ASN A 63 11.31 -19.42 3.79
C ASN A 63 11.23 -18.98 5.25
N ALA A 64 10.00 -18.74 5.73
CA ALA A 64 9.74 -18.28 7.10
C ALA A 64 10.29 -19.23 8.19
N LYS A 65 10.39 -20.53 7.90
CA LYS A 65 10.93 -21.53 8.85
C LYS A 65 12.46 -21.48 8.97
N ALA A 66 13.15 -21.04 7.92
CA ALA A 66 14.60 -20.98 7.88
C ALA A 66 15.14 -19.64 8.41
N ILE A 67 14.37 -18.57 8.26
CA ILE A 67 14.71 -17.24 8.77
C ILE A 67 14.53 -17.26 10.28
N LYS A 68 15.50 -16.76 11.05
CA LYS A 68 15.41 -16.65 12.52
C LYS A 68 15.07 -15.24 12.99
N SER A 69 15.32 -14.24 12.17
CA SER A 69 15.03 -12.84 12.43
C SER A 69 14.89 -12.12 11.09
N LEU A 70 13.95 -11.20 11.00
CA LEU A 70 13.75 -10.38 9.82
C LEU A 70 13.71 -8.90 10.20
N ALA A 71 14.55 -8.11 9.51
CA ALA A 71 14.55 -6.66 9.62
C ALA A 71 13.80 -6.06 8.43
N VAL A 72 12.85 -5.18 8.71
CA VAL A 72 12.16 -4.37 7.67
C VAL A 72 12.62 -2.92 7.86
N ILE A 73 13.43 -2.45 6.93
CA ILE A 73 14.15 -1.17 7.04
C ILE A 73 13.81 -0.29 5.84
N GLY A 74 13.63 1.01 6.08
CA GLY A 74 13.37 2.02 5.05
C GLY A 74 12.34 3.05 5.51
N PRO A 75 12.33 4.26 4.92
CA PRO A 75 11.41 5.32 5.34
C PRO A 75 9.96 4.94 5.04
N ASN A 76 9.77 4.07 4.05
CA ASN A 76 8.48 3.54 3.66
C ASN A 76 8.17 2.16 4.26
N ALA A 77 8.96 1.64 5.21
CA ALA A 77 8.72 0.34 5.85
C ALA A 77 7.41 0.34 6.65
N ASN A 78 7.19 1.40 7.43
CA ASN A 78 5.99 1.60 8.25
C ASN A 78 5.09 2.75 7.73
N ALA A 79 5.17 3.06 6.43
CA ALA A 79 4.33 4.09 5.83
C ALA A 79 2.96 3.52 5.45
N THR A 80 1.90 4.27 5.74
CA THR A 80 0.54 4.01 5.25
C THR A 80 0.11 5.08 4.25
N ARG A 81 0.35 6.37 4.56
CA ARG A 81 -0.04 7.51 3.72
C ARG A 81 0.77 7.65 2.43
N THR A 82 2.10 7.56 2.54
CA THR A 82 2.99 7.68 1.36
C THR A 82 2.80 6.55 0.34
N MET A 83 2.27 5.40 0.77
CA MET A 83 2.03 4.25 -0.11
C MET A 83 0.80 4.41 -1.02
N ILE A 84 -0.06 5.39 -0.77
CA ILE A 84 -1.33 5.58 -1.50
C ILE A 84 -1.10 6.36 -2.80
N GLY A 85 -0.10 7.24 -2.82
CA GLY A 85 0.16 8.15 -3.93
C GLY A 85 -0.52 9.52 -3.73
N ASN A 86 -0.84 10.18 -4.84
CA ASN A 86 -1.34 11.57 -4.88
C ASN A 86 -2.76 11.71 -5.45
N TYR A 87 -3.42 10.59 -5.75
CA TYR A 87 -4.78 10.56 -6.30
C TYR A 87 -5.63 9.60 -5.48
N GLU A 88 -5.77 9.91 -4.20
CA GLU A 88 -6.45 9.08 -3.22
C GLU A 88 -7.73 9.70 -2.66
N GLY A 89 -8.71 8.83 -2.38
CA GLY A 89 -9.84 9.14 -1.50
C GLY A 89 -9.58 8.68 -0.07
N GLU A 90 -10.59 8.83 0.80
CA GLU A 90 -10.51 8.26 2.16
C GLU A 90 -10.50 6.72 2.09
N VAL A 91 -9.35 6.15 2.42
CA VAL A 91 -9.11 4.70 2.41
C VAL A 91 -9.17 4.13 3.81
N GLN A 92 -9.95 3.06 3.98
CA GLN A 92 -10.11 2.36 5.25
C GLN A 92 -9.28 1.06 5.28
N GLY A 93 -8.66 0.76 6.42
CA GLY A 93 -8.03 -0.55 6.64
C GLY A 93 -6.70 -0.78 5.91
N MET A 94 -5.93 0.28 5.62
CA MET A 94 -4.58 0.14 5.09
C MET A 94 -3.62 -0.47 6.12
N ALA A 95 -2.73 -1.33 5.62
CA ALA A 95 -1.61 -1.87 6.38
C ALA A 95 -0.30 -1.41 5.75
N SER A 96 0.67 -1.01 6.58
CA SER A 96 2.03 -0.78 6.13
C SER A 96 2.73 -2.10 5.77
N ARG A 97 3.81 -2.05 5.00
CA ARG A 97 4.61 -3.23 4.67
C ARG A 97 5.09 -3.98 5.92
N PHE A 98 5.50 -3.25 6.96
CA PHE A 98 5.90 -3.82 8.24
C PHE A 98 4.79 -4.66 8.87
N VAL A 99 3.58 -4.10 8.97
CA VAL A 99 2.43 -4.79 9.56
C VAL A 99 2.03 -6.00 8.70
N GLY A 100 2.01 -5.84 7.37
CA GLY A 100 1.67 -6.94 6.45
C GLY A 100 2.63 -8.12 6.55
N ILE A 101 3.95 -7.85 6.49
CA ILE A 101 4.99 -8.88 6.62
C ILE A 101 4.95 -9.52 8.02
N GLY A 102 4.76 -8.71 9.05
CA GLY A 102 4.67 -9.20 10.43
C GLY A 102 3.47 -10.10 10.68
N LEU A 103 2.31 -9.77 10.12
CA LEU A 103 1.10 -10.59 10.23
C LEU A 103 1.26 -11.91 9.47
N ASP A 104 1.85 -11.88 8.27
CA ASP A 104 2.06 -13.09 7.45
C ASP A 104 3.05 -14.06 8.12
N ILE A 105 4.12 -13.52 8.70
CA ILE A 105 5.08 -14.29 9.51
C ILE A 105 4.42 -14.80 10.79
N GLY A 106 3.71 -13.95 11.53
CA GLY A 106 3.00 -14.33 12.76
C GLY A 106 2.01 -15.47 12.53
N LEU A 107 1.20 -15.39 11.46
CA LEU A 107 0.28 -16.45 11.05
C LEU A 107 1.04 -17.73 10.69
N SER A 108 2.14 -17.63 9.95
CA SER A 108 3.00 -18.77 9.63
C SER A 108 3.58 -19.43 10.89
N ASN A 109 3.89 -18.63 11.92
CA ASN A 109 4.48 -19.08 13.18
C ASN A 109 3.47 -19.75 14.10
N CYS A 110 2.23 -19.25 14.15
CA CYS A 110 1.11 -19.88 14.87
C CYS A 110 0.78 -21.28 14.34
N ILE A 111 1.14 -21.56 13.08
CA ILE A 111 1.01 -22.86 12.43
C ILE A 111 2.30 -23.70 12.58
N GLY A 112 3.38 -23.16 13.18
CA GLY A 112 4.48 -23.96 13.76
C GLY A 112 5.95 -23.52 13.59
N SER A 113 6.35 -22.25 13.83
CA SER A 113 7.73 -21.90 14.24
C SER A 113 7.90 -20.41 14.56
N SER A 114 8.44 -20.00 15.71
CA SER A 114 8.57 -18.58 16.09
C SER A 114 9.69 -17.81 15.37
N THR A 115 9.36 -16.76 14.62
CA THR A 115 10.29 -15.74 14.09
C THR A 115 10.02 -14.36 14.70
N PRO A 116 10.97 -13.75 15.43
CA PRO A 116 10.88 -12.35 15.87
C PRO A 116 11.03 -11.35 14.71
N LEU A 117 10.21 -10.28 14.73
CA LEU A 117 10.21 -9.17 13.77
C LEU A 117 10.82 -7.91 14.42
N VAL A 118 11.79 -7.28 13.75
CA VAL A 118 12.47 -6.08 14.26
C VAL A 118 12.32 -4.91 13.29
N LEU A 119 11.90 -3.75 13.80
CA LEU A 119 11.88 -2.48 13.08
C LEU A 119 13.14 -1.69 13.42
N ALA A 120 13.94 -1.32 12.42
CA ALA A 120 15.13 -0.49 12.61
C ALA A 120 15.07 0.76 11.73
N SER A 121 15.22 1.94 12.35
CA SER A 121 15.36 3.23 11.67
C SER A 121 16.80 3.45 11.20
N PHE A 122 17.02 4.35 10.23
CA PHE A 122 18.34 4.58 9.59
C PHE A 122 19.48 4.88 10.58
N CYS A 123 19.21 5.50 11.73
CA CYS A 123 20.23 5.76 12.75
C CYS A 123 20.78 4.47 13.40
N VAL A 124 20.08 3.34 13.31
CA VAL A 124 20.46 2.05 13.93
C VAL A 124 21.25 1.17 12.94
N VAL A 125 21.19 1.46 11.64
CA VAL A 125 21.79 0.64 10.57
C VAL A 125 23.31 0.54 10.70
N THR A 126 23.97 1.61 11.17
CA THR A 126 25.44 1.62 11.38
C THR A 126 25.88 0.75 12.56
N TRP A 127 25.01 0.48 13.52
CA TRP A 127 25.30 -0.35 14.70
C TRP A 127 25.03 -1.85 14.46
N ILE A 128 24.11 -2.16 13.55
CA ILE A 128 23.76 -3.55 13.18
C ILE A 128 24.84 -4.20 12.30
N HIS A 129 25.62 -3.41 11.53
CA HIS A 129 26.67 -3.91 10.64
C HIS A 129 27.82 -4.64 11.37
N THR A 130 28.00 -4.43 12.67
CA THR A 130 29.07 -5.03 13.49
C THR A 130 28.62 -6.17 14.41
N SER A 131 27.34 -6.54 14.41
CA SER A 131 26.80 -7.56 15.32
C SER A 131 26.71 -8.95 14.64
N PRO A 132 27.38 -10.01 15.16
CA PRO A 132 27.40 -11.35 14.56
C PRO A 132 26.09 -12.15 14.72
N VAL A 133 25.00 -11.53 15.19
CA VAL A 133 23.76 -12.20 15.63
C VAL A 133 22.65 -12.15 14.58
N ILE A 134 22.78 -11.33 13.54
CA ILE A 134 21.71 -11.05 12.57
C ILE A 134 22.14 -11.48 11.17
N ASP A 135 21.51 -12.53 10.62
CA ASP A 135 21.65 -12.91 9.21
C ASP A 135 20.85 -11.93 8.34
N LEU A 136 21.52 -10.88 7.86
CA LEU A 136 20.92 -9.80 7.07
C LEU A 136 20.76 -10.24 5.61
N LYS A 137 19.55 -10.69 5.23
CA LYS A 137 19.15 -10.72 3.82
C LYS A 137 18.65 -9.34 3.39
N TRP A 138 19.51 -8.62 2.66
CA TRP A 138 19.17 -7.33 2.05
C TRP A 138 18.19 -7.51 0.89
N VAL A 139 16.97 -7.00 1.04
CA VAL A 139 16.07 -6.75 -0.08
C VAL A 139 16.25 -5.28 -0.46
N HIS A 140 16.89 -5.02 -1.61
CA HIS A 140 17.08 -3.66 -2.12
C HIS A 140 15.70 -3.08 -2.49
N PRO A 141 15.25 -1.98 -1.88
CA PRO A 141 14.06 -1.29 -2.33
C PRO A 141 14.42 -0.51 -3.59
N SER A 142 14.22 -1.11 -4.77
CA SER A 142 14.25 -0.39 -6.04
C SER A 142 12.97 0.43 -6.17
N MET A 143 13.05 1.71 -5.83
CA MET A 143 12.15 2.77 -6.29
C MET A 143 12.92 4.08 -6.19
N ASP A 144 13.73 4.36 -7.23
CA ASP A 144 14.24 5.69 -7.52
C ASP A 144 13.07 6.56 -7.99
N LEU A 145 12.72 7.56 -7.19
CA LEU A 145 12.01 8.74 -7.67
C LEU A 145 13.05 9.65 -8.32
N ALA A 146 13.27 9.47 -9.62
CA ALA A 146 13.91 10.50 -10.43
C ALA A 146 12.82 11.45 -10.92
N MET A 147 12.66 12.59 -10.24
CA MET A 147 12.20 13.87 -10.81
C MET A 147 12.66 14.99 -9.87
N GLU A 148 13.98 15.19 -9.81
CA GLU A 148 14.56 16.51 -9.52
C GLU A 148 15.13 16.98 -10.87
N GLY A 149 14.57 18.04 -11.40
CA GLY A 149 14.95 18.62 -12.68
C GLY A 149 14.52 20.07 -12.67
N ASP A 150 15.44 20.91 -12.21
CA ASP A 150 15.43 22.36 -12.36
C ASP A 150 15.05 22.78 -13.78
N LEU A 151 14.05 23.68 -13.89
CA LEU A 151 14.05 24.95 -14.63
C LEU A 151 12.80 25.76 -14.26
#